data_AF-A0A6V7ILM4-F1
#
_entry.id   AF-A0A6V7ILM4-F1
#
_cell.length_a   1.000
_cell.length_b   1.000
_cell.length_c   1.000
_cell.angle_alpha   90.00
_cell.angle_beta   90.00
_cell.angle_gamma   90.00
#
_symmetry.space_group_name_H-M   'P 1'
#
loop_
_entity.id
_entity.type
_entity.pdbx_description
1 polymer ?
#
loop_
_entity_poly.entity_id
_entity_poly.type
_entity_poly.pdbx_seq_one_letter_code
_entity_poly.pdbx_strand_id
1 'polypeptide(L)'
;IVHLVKNAKKHPLTAAIGDGGNDVSMIQEAHVGLGIIGKEGRQATMSADFAFAKFMYLKKALLVHGHWYYVRLSILTQYFFYKNIVFITPQFLFGFHSGFSTQ
;
A
#
# COMPACT_ATOMS: atom_id res chain seq x y z
N ILE A 1 2.42 -10.87 18.97
CA ILE A 1 3.58 -9.94 18.88
C ILE A 1 3.36 -8.87 17.79
N VAL A 2 3.03 -9.25 16.55
CA VAL A 2 2.81 -8.29 15.45
C VAL A 2 1.78 -7.21 15.79
N HIS A 3 0.62 -7.59 16.34
CA HIS A 3 -0.40 -6.65 16.81
C HIS A 3 0.14 -5.60 17.80
N LEU A 4 1.02 -6.01 18.71
CA LEU A 4 1.63 -5.11 19.70
C LEU A 4 2.58 -4.10 19.04
N VAL A 5 3.39 -4.55 18.06
CA VAL A 5 4.31 -3.67 17.32
C VAL A 5 3.53 -2.68 16.44
N LYS A 6 2.47 -3.14 15.79
CA LYS A 6 1.57 -2.33 14.96
C LYS A 6 0.91 -1.19 15.77
N ASN A 7 0.53 -1.48 17.02
CA ASN A 7 -0.08 -0.52 17.93
C ASN A 7 0.93 0.24 18.80
N ALA A 8 2.22 0.12 18.52
CA ALA A 8 3.23 0.92 19.21
C ALA A 8 3.08 2.41 18.85
N LYS A 9 3.59 3.30 19.71
CA LYS A 9 3.45 4.77 19.57
C LYS A 9 3.85 5.34 18.20
N LYS A 10 4.75 4.67 17.48
CA LYS A 10 5.23 5.12 16.15
C LYS A 10 4.40 4.59 14.98
N HIS A 11 3.38 3.77 15.24
CA HIS A 11 2.56 3.08 14.24
C HIS A 11 3.38 2.56 13.05
N PRO A 12 4.41 1.73 13.30
CA PRO A 12 5.27 1.25 12.24
C PRO A 12 4.48 0.41 11.23
N LEU A 13 4.80 0.58 9.96
CA LEU A 13 4.37 -0.36 8.92
C LEU A 13 5.07 -1.69 9.15
N THR A 14 4.28 -2.75 9.26
CA THR A 14 4.76 -4.11 9.54
C THR A 14 4.50 -5.01 8.33
N ALA A 15 5.52 -5.77 7.94
CA ALA A 15 5.38 -6.84 6.96
C ALA A 15 5.82 -8.15 7.62
N ALA A 16 5.06 -9.22 7.40
CA ALA A 16 5.37 -10.56 7.92
C ALA A 16 5.58 -11.52 6.77
N ILE A 17 6.55 -12.42 6.95
CA ILE A 17 6.95 -13.41 5.93
C ILE A 17 6.84 -14.80 6.55
N GLY A 18 6.30 -15.76 5.81
CA GLY A 18 6.20 -17.15 6.25
C GLY A 18 5.99 -18.13 5.12
N ASP A 19 6.24 -19.40 5.37
CA ASP A 19 6.17 -20.49 4.37
C ASP A 19 5.23 -21.63 4.77
N GLY A 20 4.91 -21.75 6.06
CA GLY A 20 4.08 -22.83 6.61
C GLY A 20 2.73 -22.37 7.17
N GLY A 21 1.89 -23.34 7.54
CA GLY A 21 0.58 -23.08 8.17
C GLY A 21 0.67 -22.33 9.50
N ASN A 22 1.78 -22.50 10.23
CA ASN A 22 2.01 -21.87 11.53
C ASN A 22 2.14 -20.33 11.42
N ASP A 23 2.61 -19.84 10.27
CA ASP A 23 2.84 -18.41 10.05
C ASP A 23 1.58 -17.67 9.59
N VAL A 24 0.49 -18.37 9.29
CA VAL A 24 -0.75 -17.76 8.75
C VAL A 24 -1.27 -16.66 9.68
N SER A 25 -1.30 -16.92 10.99
CA SER A 25 -1.74 -15.93 11.98
C SER A 25 -0.83 -14.70 12.06
N MET A 26 0.49 -14.88 11.86
CA MET A 26 1.45 -13.78 11.84
C MET A 26 1.31 -12.95 10.55
N ILE A 27 1.13 -13.61 9.42
CA ILE A 27 0.95 -13.01 8.09
C ILE A 27 -0.32 -12.16 8.06
N GLN A 28 -1.44 -12.68 8.56
CA GLN A 28 -2.73 -11.99 8.59
C GLN A 28 -2.74 -10.79 9.55
N GLU A 29 -1.92 -10.82 10.61
CA GLU A 29 -1.86 -9.74 11.57
C GLU A 29 -1.01 -8.53 11.08
N ALA A 30 -0.09 -8.77 10.15
CA ALA A 30 0.76 -7.72 9.58
C ALA A 30 -0.03 -6.79 8.63
N HIS A 31 0.54 -5.63 8.30
CA HIS A 31 -0.06 -4.76 7.29
C HIS A 31 0.12 -5.30 5.87
N VAL A 32 1.22 -6.04 5.65
CA VAL A 32 1.51 -6.73 4.39
C VAL A 32 1.98 -8.14 4.69
N GLY A 33 1.27 -9.12 4.16
CA GLY A 33 1.59 -10.54 4.24
C GLY A 33 2.42 -11.00 3.04
N LEU A 34 3.52 -11.70 3.29
CA LEU A 34 4.45 -12.18 2.26
C LEU A 34 4.65 -13.70 2.41
N GLY A 35 4.01 -14.47 1.55
CA GLY A 35 4.11 -15.92 1.55
C GLY A 35 5.29 -16.40 0.71
N ILE A 36 6.03 -17.38 1.24
CA ILE A 36 7.03 -18.13 0.47
C ILE A 36 6.46 -19.51 0.17
N ILE A 37 6.62 -19.95 -1.07
CA ILE A 37 6.19 -21.29 -1.49
C ILE A 37 7.18 -22.31 -0.91
N GLY A 38 6.84 -22.86 0.25
CA GLY A 38 7.59 -23.90 0.93
C GLY A 38 7.27 -25.31 0.40
N LYS A 39 8.01 -26.30 0.92
CA LYS A 39 7.74 -27.73 0.68
C LYS A 39 6.68 -28.30 1.63
N GLU A 40 6.47 -27.66 2.79
CA GLU A 40 5.59 -28.15 3.85
C GLU A 40 4.11 -27.83 3.63
N GLY A 41 3.79 -26.93 2.70
CA GLY A 41 2.41 -26.58 2.36
C GLY A 41 2.33 -25.24 1.65
N ARG A 42 1.14 -24.90 1.16
CA ARG A 42 0.86 -23.61 0.51
C ARG A 42 0.00 -22.68 1.37
N GLN A 43 -0.25 -23.05 2.62
CA GLN A 43 -1.19 -22.34 3.50
C GLN A 43 -0.75 -20.88 3.75
N ALA A 44 0.51 -20.64 4.12
CA ALA A 44 1.04 -19.27 4.25
C ALA A 44 0.91 -18.47 2.95
N THR A 45 1.20 -19.09 1.80
CA THR A 45 1.11 -18.43 0.50
C THR A 45 -0.33 -18.08 0.12
N MET A 46 -1.29 -18.94 0.43
CA MET A 46 -2.71 -18.71 0.17
C MET A 46 -3.32 -17.63 1.07
N SER A 47 -2.74 -17.42 2.26
CA SER A 47 -3.20 -16.41 3.22
C SER A 47 -2.39 -15.11 3.17
N ALA A 48 -1.43 -14.98 2.26
CA ALA A 48 -0.59 -13.79 2.10
C ALA A 48 -1.04 -12.90 0.94
N ASP A 49 -0.73 -11.60 1.01
CA ASP A 49 -1.01 -10.65 -0.07
C ASP A 49 -0.12 -10.88 -1.30
N PHE A 50 1.14 -11.26 -1.07
CA PHE A 50 2.09 -11.60 -2.13
C PHE A 50 2.74 -12.95 -1.89
N ALA A 51 2.97 -13.67 -2.99
CA ALA A 51 3.55 -15.01 -3.00
C ALA A 51 4.88 -15.01 -3.76
N PHE A 52 5.93 -15.57 -3.17
CA PHE A 52 7.24 -15.73 -3.81
C PHE A 52 7.72 -17.17 -3.77
N ALA A 53 8.38 -17.63 -4.83
CA ALA A 53 8.95 -18.98 -4.86
C ALA A 53 10.17 -19.15 -3.93
N LYS A 54 10.93 -18.08 -3.70
CA LYS A 54 12.17 -18.09 -2.90
C LYS A 54 12.35 -16.75 -2.19
N PHE A 55 12.99 -16.77 -1.02
CA PHE A 55 13.26 -15.58 -0.21
C PHE A 55 14.07 -14.50 -0.97
N MET A 56 14.99 -14.89 -1.86
CA MET A 56 15.83 -13.94 -2.60
C MET A 56 15.01 -12.91 -3.43
N TYR A 57 13.82 -13.28 -3.90
CA TYR A 57 12.98 -12.36 -4.68
C TYR A 57 12.41 -11.20 -3.85
N LEU A 58 12.34 -11.37 -2.54
CA LEU A 58 11.86 -10.34 -1.62
C LEU A 58 12.67 -9.04 -1.71
N LYS A 59 14.00 -9.16 -1.87
CA LYS A 59 14.88 -7.99 -2.00
C LYS A 59 14.44 -7.10 -3.17
N LYS A 60 14.18 -7.70 -4.33
CA LYS A 60 13.74 -6.96 -5.53
C LYS A 60 12.30 -6.47 -5.37
N ALA A 61 11.42 -7.27 -4.79
CA ALA A 61 10.04 -6.88 -4.51
C ALA A 61 9.95 -5.63 -3.63
N LEU A 62 10.68 -5.58 -2.52
CA LEU A 62 10.64 -4.44 -1.61
C LEU A 62 11.40 -3.22 -2.16
N LEU A 63 12.66 -3.40 -2.55
CA LEU A 63 13.54 -2.26 -2.85
C LEU A 63 13.26 -1.64 -4.22
N VAL A 64 12.84 -2.45 -5.20
CA VAL A 64 12.55 -1.95 -6.56
C VAL A 64 11.07 -1.70 -6.71
N HIS A 65 10.25 -2.75 -6.57
CA HIS A 65 8.80 -2.62 -6.82
C HIS A 65 8.10 -1.79 -5.74
N GLY A 66 8.42 -1.99 -4.46
CA GLY A 66 7.87 -1.20 -3.36
C GLY A 66 8.19 0.29 -3.51
N HIS A 67 9.44 0.64 -3.82
CA HIS A 67 9.83 2.03 -4.05
C HIS A 67 9.12 2.64 -5.28
N TRP A 68 9.07 1.93 -6.40
CA TRP A 68 8.39 2.42 -7.61
C TRP A 68 6.89 2.60 -7.40
N TYR A 69 6.21 1.67 -6.72
CA TYR A 69 4.80 1.80 -6.42
C TYR A 69 4.53 3.00 -5.51
N TYR A 70 5.34 3.19 -4.47
CA TYR A 70 5.23 4.34 -3.59
C TYR A 70 5.38 5.68 -4.32
N VAL A 71 6.43 5.82 -5.14
CA VAL A 71 6.69 7.08 -5.87
C VAL A 71 5.60 7.36 -6.89
N ARG A 72 5.21 6.36 -7.70
CA ARG A 72 4.17 6.53 -8.73
C ARG A 72 2.83 6.89 -8.13
N LEU A 73 2.42 6.22 -7.05
CA LEU A 73 1.16 6.51 -6.37
C LEU A 73 1.17 7.90 -5.74
N SER A 74 2.28 8.29 -5.10
CA SER A 74 2.43 9.61 -4.49
C SER A 74 2.30 10.74 -5.53
N ILE A 75 2.96 10.60 -6.68
CA ILE A 75 2.87 11.56 -7.79
C ILE A 75 1.45 11.60 -8.36
N LEU A 76 0.83 10.43 -8.56
CA LEU A 76 -0.54 10.34 -9.07
C LEU A 76 -1.53 11.06 -8.14
N THR A 77 -1.45 10.82 -6.83
CA THR A 77 -2.33 11.45 -5.85
C THR A 77 -2.12 12.97 -5.82
N GLN A 78 -0.87 13.44 -5.79
CA GLN A 78 -0.58 14.89 -5.83
C GLN A 78 -1.07 15.55 -7.11
N TYR A 79 -0.83 14.92 -8.26
CA TYR A 79 -1.28 15.42 -9.55
C TYR A 79 -2.82 15.44 -9.66
N PHE A 80 -3.49 14.44 -9.09
CA PHE A 80 -4.95 14.39 -9.05
C PHE A 80 -5.53 15.59 -8.30
N PHE A 81 -4.97 15.98 -7.16
CA PHE A 81 -5.43 17.19 -6.48
C PHE A 81 -5.09 18.46 -7.25
N TYR A 82 -3.85 18.57 -7.74
CA TYR A 82 -3.39 19.72 -8.50
C TYR A 82 -4.31 20.01 -9.70
N LYS A 83 -4.56 19.02 -10.56
CA LYS A 83 -5.37 19.21 -11.77
C LYS A 83 -6.80 19.65 -11.45
N ASN A 84 -7.41 19.09 -10.40
CA ASN A 84 -8.79 19.39 -10.04
C ASN A 84 -8.91 20.79 -9.43
N ILE A 85 -7.95 21.20 -8.58
CA ILE A 85 -7.90 22.55 -8.02
C ILE A 85 -7.73 23.57 -9.15
N VAL A 86 -6.74 23.36 -10.03
CA VAL A 86 -6.52 24.26 -11.18
C VAL A 86 -7.74 24.33 -12.09
N PHE A 87 -8.47 23.23 -12.27
CA PHE A 87 -9.69 23.21 -13.08
C PHE A 87 -10.85 23.99 -12.43
N ILE A 88 -11.10 23.81 -11.13
CA ILE A 88 -12.25 24.43 -10.45
C ILE A 88 -12.00 25.90 -10.08
N THR A 89 -10.75 26.32 -9.83
CA THR A 89 -10.43 27.67 -9.38
C THR A 89 -10.91 28.78 -10.33
N PRO A 90 -10.68 28.71 -11.67
CA PRO A 90 -11.20 29.73 -12.59
C PRO A 90 -12.73 29.80 -12.60
N GLN A 91 -13.42 28.66 -12.56
CA GLN A 91 -14.88 28.61 -12.51
C GLN A 91 -15.42 29.23 -11.22
N PHE A 92 -14.76 28.96 -10.09
CA PHE A 92 -15.09 29.58 -8.81
C PHE A 92 -14.88 31.10 -8.82
N LEU A 93 -13.75 31.58 -9.38
CA LEU A 93 -13.47 33.01 -9.51
C LEU A 93 -14.45 33.72 -10.45
N PHE A 94 -14.79 33.08 -11.58
CA PHE A 94 -15.80 33.59 -12.51
C PHE A 94 -17.19 33.67 -11.86
N GLY A 95 -17.54 32.72 -10.99
CA GLY A 95 -18.77 32.74 -10.21
C GLY A 95 -18.96 34.03 -9.39
N PHE A 96 -17.89 34.60 -8.83
CA PHE A 96 -17.99 35.91 -8.16
C PHE A 96 -18.33 37.04 -9.13
N HIS A 97 -17.76 37.02 -10.33
CA HIS A 97 -18.03 38.03 -11.36
C HIS A 97 -19.45 37.90 -11.94
N SER A 98 -19.98 36.69 -12.06
CA SER A 98 -21.35 36.45 -12.56
C SER A 98 -22.45 36.52 -11.48
N GLY A 99 -22.11 36.91 -10.24
CA GLY A 99 -23.08 36.93 -9.13
C GLY A 99 -23.64 35.54 -8.79
N PHE A 100 -22.86 34.48 -9.04
CA PHE A 100 -23.25 33.07 -8.92
C PHE A 100 -24.45 32.66 -9.78
N SER A 101 -24.75 33.42 -10.85
CA SER A 101 -25.58 32.87 -11.93
C SER A 101 -24.75 31.77 -12.59
N THR A 102 -24.90 30.52 -12.15
CA THR A 102 -24.32 29.35 -12.79
C THR A 102 -24.65 29.43 -14.28
N GLN A 103 -23.64 29.64 -15.12
CA GLN A 103 -23.74 29.57 -16.59
C GLN A 103 -23.43 28.17 -17.05
#